data_AF-A0A6B0DHE9-F1
#
_entry.id   AF-A0A6B0DHE9-F1
#
_cell.length_a   1.000
_cell.length_b   1.000
_cell.length_c   1.000
_cell.angle_alpha   90.00
_cell.angle_beta   90.00
_cell.angle_gamma   90.00
#
_symmetry.space_group_name_H-M   'P 1'
#
loop_
_entity.id
_entity.type
_entity.pdbx_description
1 polymer ?
#
loop_
_entity_poly.entity_id
_entity_poly.type
_entity_poly.pdbx_seq_one_letter_code
_entity_poly.pdbx_strand_id
1 'polypeptide(L)'
;MDEKIGGDVVSSYTGKIDTTSLVSQFQRIVDNRFAKFILKRMTTPKKFEHALGVFAGVEEPLSVSESLEVKTIEAALKRAMKTFGIDDISVIKNALKEPFVRKGVAVTLRSVAKYGITRPQVFEAPLLIVWNITKQCNLKCLHCYANAGPFKHSDELTLEEKLNLVDQLDEAGVTMLSFSGGEPLISPDFWKVAEYASGKGMYTTIATNGTLLTKNNVERLKKIGIKYVEVSLDAPEPKTHDMFRGVEGAWERTVEGIKNVVQSGAFDTAIATTATKYNLNEIPQMIDLAISLGVKKFIVFNFVPTGRGKDIIMQDLSPKEREDLLNYLYDRWQEKKIDIFSTSPTYSQIGIERVLSGTGKTYSPTHFASADYGSTGIGLAEFIGGCGAGRLYASIEDNGDVGPCVFLPIKVGNIREKSFKDIWENSKVLQELRNRDLYQENCKSCVFRNPCGGCRARAYGYFGDYLAPDPGCTYNDKFYDNILKELNLSPIVGGKR
;
A
#
# COMPACT_ATOMS: atom_id res chain seq x y z
N MET A 1 21.42 -14.94 11.45
CA MET A 1 20.48 -13.79 11.43
C MET A 1 20.90 -12.78 12.48
N ASP A 2 21.13 -13.21 13.72
CA ASP A 2 21.55 -12.36 14.85
C ASP A 2 22.86 -11.59 14.60
N GLU A 3 23.84 -12.19 13.92
CA GLU A 3 25.08 -11.51 13.54
C GLU A 3 24.88 -10.37 12.52
N LYS A 4 23.86 -10.46 11.65
CA LYS A 4 23.61 -9.45 10.59
C LYS A 4 22.77 -8.26 11.07
N ILE A 5 21.89 -8.46 12.05
CA ILE A 5 21.03 -7.39 12.60
C ILE A 5 21.83 -6.51 13.60
N GLY A 6 22.92 -7.05 14.16
CA GLY A 6 23.70 -6.42 15.22
C GLY A 6 23.07 -6.65 16.59
N GLY A 7 23.83 -7.22 17.53
CA GLY A 7 23.34 -7.60 18.86
C GLY A 7 22.70 -6.46 19.64
N ASP A 8 23.22 -5.23 19.50
CA ASP A 8 22.69 -4.03 20.17
C ASP A 8 21.34 -3.57 19.60
N VAL A 9 21.11 -3.75 18.29
CA VAL A 9 19.83 -3.45 17.64
C VAL A 9 18.79 -4.48 18.03
N VAL A 10 19.14 -5.78 18.04
CA VAL A 10 18.25 -6.84 18.52
C VAL A 10 17.88 -6.62 19.98
N SER A 11 18.87 -6.36 20.84
CA SER A 11 18.66 -6.05 22.26
C SER A 11 17.83 -4.78 22.45
N SER A 12 18.06 -3.73 21.66
CA SER A 12 17.26 -2.51 21.70
C SER A 12 15.83 -2.73 21.18
N TYR A 13 15.64 -3.51 20.12
CA TYR A 13 14.32 -3.81 19.56
C TYR A 13 13.47 -4.60 20.56
N THR A 14 14.06 -5.64 21.13
CA THR A 14 13.42 -6.53 22.10
C THR A 14 13.29 -5.91 23.49
N GLY A 15 14.21 -5.03 23.89
CA GLY A 15 14.29 -4.43 25.22
C GLY A 15 13.74 -3.01 25.38
N LYS A 16 13.81 -2.14 24.35
CA LYS A 16 13.26 -0.76 24.41
C LYS A 16 11.81 -0.68 23.98
N ILE A 17 11.34 -1.62 23.17
CA ILE A 17 9.97 -1.61 22.68
C ILE A 17 9.13 -2.50 23.59
N ASP A 18 8.60 -1.91 24.66
CA ASP A 18 7.49 -2.54 25.38
C ASP A 18 6.20 -2.46 24.54
N THR A 19 6.21 -3.16 23.40
CA THR A 19 5.02 -3.39 22.59
C THR A 19 3.94 -4.05 23.43
N THR A 20 4.32 -4.78 24.49
CA THR A 20 3.43 -5.37 25.48
C THR A 20 2.65 -4.30 26.24
N SER A 21 3.24 -3.15 26.58
CA SER A 21 2.54 -2.00 27.19
C SER A 21 1.54 -1.35 26.25
N LEU A 22 1.94 -0.98 25.02
CA LEU A 22 1.04 -0.33 24.04
C LEU A 22 -0.11 -1.26 23.65
N VAL A 23 0.19 -2.53 23.38
CA VAL A 23 -0.83 -3.52 23.06
C VAL A 23 -1.62 -3.93 24.28
N SER A 24 -1.05 -4.05 25.48
CA SER A 24 -1.86 -4.30 26.69
C SER A 24 -2.76 -3.11 27.03
N GLN A 25 -2.35 -1.88 26.74
CA GLN A 25 -3.19 -0.69 26.87
C GLN A 25 -4.34 -0.74 25.86
N PHE A 26 -4.05 -1.01 24.59
CA PHE A 26 -5.08 -1.20 23.57
C PHE A 26 -6.00 -2.40 23.89
N GLN A 27 -5.43 -3.51 24.35
CA GLN A 27 -6.12 -4.72 24.76
C GLN A 27 -7.01 -4.42 25.98
N ARG A 28 -6.58 -3.60 26.94
CA ARG A 28 -7.42 -3.13 28.05
C ARG A 28 -8.58 -2.24 27.58
N ILE A 29 -8.38 -1.42 26.55
CA ILE A 29 -9.45 -0.60 25.95
C ILE A 29 -10.47 -1.50 25.25
N VAL A 30 -10.01 -2.50 24.50
CA VAL A 30 -10.83 -3.42 23.69
C VAL A 30 -11.49 -4.50 24.53
N ASP A 31 -10.81 -5.06 25.53
CA ASP A 31 -11.34 -6.07 26.46
C ASP A 31 -12.27 -5.49 27.52
N ASN A 32 -12.43 -4.17 27.54
CA ASN A 32 -13.49 -3.55 28.29
C ASN A 32 -14.84 -4.12 27.82
N ARG A 33 -15.56 -4.81 28.72
CA ARG A 33 -16.88 -5.41 28.42
C ARG A 33 -17.84 -4.41 27.78
N PHE A 34 -17.71 -3.13 28.12
CA PHE A 34 -18.50 -2.04 27.56
C PHE A 34 -18.10 -1.67 26.13
N ALA A 35 -16.81 -1.66 25.80
CA ALA A 35 -16.33 -1.46 24.43
C ALA A 35 -16.77 -2.61 23.50
N LYS A 36 -16.65 -3.87 23.97
CA LYS A 36 -17.17 -5.05 23.25
C LYS A 36 -18.68 -5.01 23.06
N PHE A 37 -19.42 -4.55 24.07
CA PHE A 37 -20.87 -4.40 23.99
C PHE A 37 -21.29 -3.41 22.91
N ILE A 38 -20.59 -2.27 22.80
CA ILE A 38 -20.89 -1.22 21.81
C ILE A 38 -20.48 -1.64 20.41
N LEU A 39 -19.28 -2.21 20.25
CA LEU A 39 -18.83 -2.76 18.98
C LEU A 39 -19.78 -3.85 18.46
N LYS A 40 -20.41 -4.63 19.34
CA LYS A 40 -21.46 -5.60 18.98
C LYS A 40 -22.81 -4.96 18.64
N ARG A 41 -23.16 -3.81 19.25
CA ARG A 41 -24.44 -3.12 19.01
C ARG A 41 -24.45 -2.36 17.68
N MET A 42 -23.27 -1.95 17.22
CA MET A 42 -23.06 -1.26 15.94
C MET A 42 -22.99 -2.29 14.80
N THR A 43 -24.14 -2.91 14.54
CA THR A 43 -24.31 -4.14 13.75
C THR A 43 -24.03 -3.99 12.25
N THR A 44 -23.95 -2.77 11.70
CA THR A 44 -23.71 -2.54 10.26
C THR A 44 -22.66 -1.45 10.03
N PRO A 45 -21.72 -1.60 9.06
CA PRO A 45 -20.69 -0.61 8.75
C PRO A 45 -21.20 0.82 8.62
N LYS A 46 -22.29 1.02 7.86
CA LYS A 46 -22.87 2.35 7.58
C LYS A 46 -23.40 3.06 8.83
N LYS A 47 -24.02 2.34 9.78
CA LYS A 47 -24.44 2.93 11.06
C LYS A 47 -23.25 3.40 11.89
N PHE A 48 -22.13 2.68 11.85
CA PHE A 48 -20.91 3.10 12.55
C PHE A 48 -20.28 4.34 11.91
N GLU A 49 -20.18 4.35 10.58
CA GLU A 49 -19.72 5.51 9.81
C GLU A 49 -20.61 6.74 10.06
N HIS A 50 -21.92 6.53 10.20
CA HIS A 50 -22.87 7.59 10.49
C HIS A 50 -22.67 8.17 11.90
N ALA A 51 -22.56 7.31 12.92
CA ALA A 51 -22.28 7.76 14.28
C ALA A 51 -20.95 8.54 14.39
N LEU A 52 -19.93 8.16 13.61
CA LEU A 52 -18.70 8.95 13.50
C LEU A 52 -18.92 10.32 12.81
N GLY A 53 -19.85 10.40 11.85
CA GLY A 53 -20.27 11.64 11.21
C GLY A 53 -20.98 12.60 12.17
N VAL A 54 -21.88 12.07 12.99
CA VAL A 54 -22.54 12.81 14.08
C VAL A 54 -21.51 13.32 15.08
N PHE A 55 -20.54 12.50 15.45
CA PHE A 55 -19.44 12.90 16.33
C PHE A 55 -18.57 14.04 15.74
N ALA A 56 -18.33 13.99 14.42
CA ALA A 56 -17.57 15.01 13.69
C ALA A 56 -18.37 16.28 13.39
N GLY A 57 -19.69 16.26 13.60
CA GLY A 57 -20.61 17.37 13.34
C GLY A 57 -20.93 17.59 11.87
N VAL A 58 -20.88 16.54 11.05
CA VAL A 58 -21.22 16.58 9.61
C VAL A 58 -22.53 15.87 9.29
N GLU A 59 -23.12 15.18 10.26
CA GLU A 59 -24.39 14.47 10.15
C GLU A 59 -25.24 14.69 11.41
N GLU A 60 -26.56 14.57 11.25
CA GLU A 60 -27.52 14.70 12.34
C GLU A 60 -27.89 13.32 12.89
N PRO A 61 -28.07 13.16 14.22
CA PRO A 61 -28.45 11.88 14.80
C PRO A 61 -29.83 11.45 14.32
N LEU A 62 -29.97 10.19 13.92
CA LEU A 62 -31.23 9.58 13.48
C LEU A 62 -32.15 9.26 14.67
N SER A 63 -31.61 9.18 15.89
CA SER A 63 -32.38 8.93 17.11
C SER A 63 -31.66 9.36 18.39
N VAL A 64 -32.41 9.49 19.49
CA VAL A 64 -31.86 9.75 20.83
C VAL A 64 -30.90 8.65 21.28
N SER A 65 -31.17 7.39 20.90
CA SER A 65 -30.30 6.26 21.20
C SER A 65 -28.92 6.43 20.54
N GLU A 66 -28.90 6.87 19.28
CA GLU A 66 -27.64 7.13 18.57
C GLU A 66 -26.86 8.27 19.21
N SER A 67 -27.52 9.34 19.67
CA SER A 67 -26.85 10.41 20.40
C SER A 67 -26.13 9.91 21.67
N LEU A 68 -26.68 8.90 22.35
CA LEU A 68 -26.05 8.27 23.52
C LEU A 68 -24.87 7.36 23.12
N GLU A 69 -24.99 6.65 22.00
CA GLU A 69 -23.90 5.83 21.43
C GLU A 69 -22.72 6.70 21.03
N VAL A 70 -22.96 7.85 20.38
CA VAL A 70 -21.93 8.84 19.99
C VAL A 70 -21.11 9.33 21.18
N LYS A 71 -21.75 9.67 22.31
CA LYS A 71 -21.05 10.06 23.54
C LYS A 71 -20.09 8.97 24.03
N THR A 72 -20.42 7.72 23.75
CA THR A 72 -19.60 6.61 24.17
C THR A 72 -18.44 6.34 23.22
N ILE A 73 -18.67 6.47 21.91
CA ILE A 73 -17.61 6.46 20.91
C ILE A 73 -16.60 7.58 21.21
N GLU A 74 -17.07 8.78 21.55
CA GLU A 74 -16.22 9.89 21.98
C GLU A 74 -15.34 9.51 23.17
N ALA A 75 -15.89 8.87 24.21
CA ALA A 75 -15.12 8.42 25.35
C ALA A 75 -14.06 7.36 24.99
N ALA A 76 -14.39 6.45 24.06
CA ALA A 76 -13.45 5.44 23.56
C ALA A 76 -12.32 6.08 22.72
N LEU A 77 -12.66 7.00 21.82
CA LEU A 77 -11.71 7.73 20.99
C LEU A 77 -10.77 8.58 21.85
N LYS A 78 -11.27 9.32 22.84
CA LYS A 78 -10.44 10.09 23.80
C LYS A 78 -9.43 9.21 24.54
N ARG A 79 -9.81 7.97 24.88
CA ARG A 79 -8.87 7.02 25.51
C ARG A 79 -7.81 6.54 24.52
N ALA A 80 -8.20 6.17 23.31
CA ALA A 80 -7.25 5.74 22.26
C ALA A 80 -6.27 6.86 21.87
N MET A 81 -6.77 8.09 21.77
CA MET A 81 -5.99 9.30 21.52
C MET A 81 -4.85 9.51 22.51
N LYS A 82 -5.15 9.37 23.81
CA LYS A 82 -4.16 9.51 24.87
C LYS A 82 -3.04 8.48 24.75
N THR A 83 -3.34 7.28 24.25
CA THR A 83 -2.33 6.24 23.97
C THR A 83 -1.34 6.65 22.86
N PHE A 84 -1.76 7.52 21.93
CA PHE A 84 -0.90 8.06 20.88
C PHE A 84 -0.33 9.45 21.19
N GLY A 85 -0.51 9.95 22.42
CA GLY A 85 -0.07 11.30 22.80
C GLY A 85 -0.82 12.42 22.09
N ILE A 86 -2.05 12.16 21.63
CA ILE A 86 -2.93 13.17 21.04
C ILE A 86 -3.88 13.66 22.13
N ASP A 87 -3.73 14.89 22.58
CA ASP A 87 -4.58 15.46 23.65
C ASP A 87 -5.74 16.32 23.10
N ASP A 88 -5.65 16.75 21.84
CA ASP A 88 -6.68 17.59 21.20
C ASP A 88 -7.67 16.76 20.37
N ILE A 89 -8.90 16.63 20.90
CA ILE A 89 -10.03 15.94 20.25
C ILE A 89 -10.42 16.56 18.91
N SER A 90 -10.12 17.85 18.70
CA SER A 90 -10.42 18.56 17.47
C SER A 90 -9.70 17.96 16.27
N VAL A 91 -8.49 17.40 16.48
CA VAL A 91 -7.69 16.74 15.43
C VAL A 91 -8.46 15.58 14.82
N ILE A 92 -9.00 14.69 15.66
CA ILE A 92 -9.77 13.53 15.19
C ILE A 92 -11.15 13.94 14.70
N LYS A 93 -11.81 14.91 15.33
CA LYS A 93 -13.08 15.44 14.80
C LYS A 93 -12.91 15.99 13.39
N ASN A 94 -11.86 16.77 13.13
CA ASN A 94 -11.57 17.31 11.81
C ASN A 94 -11.22 16.21 10.82
N ALA A 95 -10.40 15.23 11.20
CA ALA A 95 -10.10 14.09 10.32
C ALA A 95 -11.36 13.29 9.96
N LEU A 96 -12.25 13.05 10.92
CA LEU A 96 -13.51 12.31 10.73
C LEU A 96 -14.55 13.07 9.90
N LYS A 97 -14.32 14.34 9.54
CA LYS A 97 -15.16 15.02 8.53
C LYS A 97 -15.03 14.35 7.17
N GLU A 98 -13.86 13.78 6.88
CA GLU A 98 -13.62 13.04 5.65
C GLU A 98 -14.27 11.65 5.70
N PRO A 99 -15.15 11.30 4.74
CA PRO A 99 -15.84 10.01 4.75
C PRO A 99 -14.90 8.79 4.76
N PHE A 100 -13.80 8.84 4.00
CA PHE A 100 -12.84 7.73 3.95
C PHE A 100 -12.14 7.52 5.31
N VAL A 101 -11.90 8.58 6.09
CA VAL A 101 -11.33 8.44 7.44
C VAL A 101 -12.32 7.72 8.35
N ARG A 102 -13.62 8.04 8.25
CA ARG A 102 -14.67 7.34 8.98
C ARG A 102 -14.71 5.85 8.62
N LYS A 103 -14.65 5.52 7.32
CA LYS A 103 -14.54 4.13 6.83
C LYS A 103 -13.34 3.39 7.43
N GLY A 104 -12.16 4.00 7.38
CA GLY A 104 -10.92 3.40 7.90
C GLY A 104 -10.97 3.14 9.41
N VAL A 105 -11.48 4.10 10.19
CA VAL A 105 -11.69 3.93 11.64
C VAL A 105 -12.72 2.83 11.90
N ALA A 106 -13.82 2.82 11.16
CA ALA A 106 -14.89 1.83 11.30
C ALA A 106 -14.38 0.41 11.03
N VAL A 107 -13.69 0.18 9.90
CA VAL A 107 -13.09 -1.12 9.56
C VAL A 107 -12.08 -1.54 10.63
N THR A 108 -11.22 -0.64 11.08
CA THR A 108 -10.21 -0.95 12.11
C THR A 108 -10.86 -1.42 13.40
N LEU A 109 -11.85 -0.69 13.91
CA LEU A 109 -12.51 -1.03 15.17
C LEU A 109 -13.33 -2.32 15.09
N ARG A 110 -14.05 -2.55 13.98
CA ARG A 110 -14.80 -3.80 13.77
C ARG A 110 -13.87 -5.00 13.60
N SER A 111 -12.74 -4.81 12.91
CA SER A 111 -11.69 -5.84 12.79
C SER A 111 -11.14 -6.26 14.16
N VAL A 112 -10.85 -5.27 15.01
CA VAL A 112 -10.41 -5.52 16.40
C VAL A 112 -11.52 -6.18 17.22
N ALA A 113 -12.79 -5.83 17.01
CA ALA A 113 -13.92 -6.49 17.67
C ALA A 113 -14.07 -7.97 17.26
N LYS A 114 -13.85 -8.28 15.98
CA LYS A 114 -14.03 -9.60 15.38
C LYS A 114 -12.85 -10.53 15.66
N TYR A 115 -11.63 -10.06 15.45
CA TYR A 115 -10.41 -10.88 15.53
C TYR A 115 -9.61 -10.67 16.81
N GLY A 116 -9.98 -9.69 17.64
CA GLY A 116 -9.10 -9.18 18.67
C GLY A 116 -7.95 -8.37 18.07
N ILE A 117 -6.99 -8.01 18.92
CA ILE A 117 -5.76 -7.35 18.50
C ILE A 117 -4.80 -8.43 18.00
N THR A 118 -4.42 -8.35 16.73
CA THR A 118 -3.48 -9.26 16.08
C THR A 118 -2.21 -8.50 15.67
N ARG A 119 -1.10 -9.22 15.48
CA ARG A 119 0.18 -8.64 15.03
C ARG A 119 0.75 -9.45 13.86
N PRO A 120 0.75 -8.89 12.64
CA PRO A 120 0.06 -7.65 12.25
C PRO A 120 -1.46 -7.78 12.39
N GLN A 121 -2.18 -6.65 12.42
CA GLN A 121 -3.63 -6.61 12.49
C GLN A 121 -4.26 -7.20 11.23
N VAL A 122 -5.15 -8.17 11.43
CA VAL A 122 -6.07 -8.72 10.44
C VAL A 122 -7.30 -7.85 10.35
N PHE A 123 -7.70 -7.50 9.12
CA PHE A 123 -8.88 -6.67 8.88
C PHE A 123 -10.04 -7.46 8.26
N GLU A 124 -11.27 -7.13 8.67
CA GLU A 124 -12.48 -7.75 8.11
C GLU A 124 -12.81 -7.30 6.68
N ALA A 125 -12.16 -6.23 6.23
CA ALA A 125 -12.16 -5.74 4.85
C ALA A 125 -10.80 -5.08 4.56
N PRO A 126 -10.31 -5.09 3.31
CA PRO A 126 -9.08 -4.37 3.00
C PRO A 126 -9.31 -2.86 3.09
N LEU A 127 -8.28 -2.14 3.54
CA LEU A 127 -8.29 -0.69 3.54
C LEU A 127 -8.04 -0.15 2.12
N LEU A 128 -7.21 -0.84 1.34
CA LEU A 128 -6.87 -0.47 -0.04
C LEU A 128 -7.19 -1.61 -1.01
N ILE A 129 -7.88 -1.27 -2.10
CA ILE A 129 -7.95 -2.10 -3.29
C ILE A 129 -7.27 -1.38 -4.45
N VAL A 130 -6.35 -2.06 -5.14
CA VAL A 130 -5.92 -1.62 -6.47
C VAL A 130 -6.69 -2.40 -7.51
N TRP A 131 -7.44 -1.69 -8.33
CA TRP A 131 -8.28 -2.27 -9.36
C TRP A 131 -7.71 -1.98 -10.74
N ASN A 132 -7.27 -3.04 -11.41
CA ASN A 132 -6.95 -2.99 -12.83
C ASN A 132 -8.27 -2.90 -13.62
N ILE A 133 -8.73 -1.69 -13.92
CA ILE A 133 -10.08 -1.48 -14.49
C ILE A 133 -10.19 -1.92 -15.96
N THR A 134 -9.04 -2.08 -16.62
CA THR A 134 -8.89 -2.59 -17.97
C THR A 134 -7.50 -3.21 -18.12
N LYS A 135 -7.28 -4.05 -19.12
CA LYS A 135 -5.94 -4.44 -19.60
C LYS A 135 -5.49 -3.70 -20.87
N GLN A 136 -6.30 -2.77 -21.35
CA GLN A 136 -5.95 -1.92 -22.48
C GLN A 136 -4.93 -0.84 -22.07
N CYS A 137 -3.81 -0.74 -22.79
CA CYS A 137 -2.75 0.24 -22.54
C CYS A 137 -2.16 0.76 -23.86
N ASN A 138 -1.76 2.03 -23.88
CA ASN A 138 -1.06 2.65 -25.01
C ASN A 138 0.48 2.50 -24.96
N LEU A 139 1.01 1.83 -23.93
CA LEU A 139 2.46 1.55 -23.78
C LEU A 139 2.73 0.04 -23.75
N LYS A 140 4.01 -0.34 -23.82
CA LYS A 140 4.47 -1.74 -23.85
C LYS A 140 5.66 -1.97 -22.93
N CYS A 141 5.56 -1.48 -21.69
CA CYS A 141 6.65 -1.47 -20.70
C CYS A 141 7.25 -2.87 -20.48
N LEU A 142 8.58 -2.95 -20.35
CA LEU A 142 9.30 -4.21 -20.15
C LEU A 142 8.95 -4.91 -18.83
N HIS A 143 8.66 -4.14 -17.77
CA HIS A 143 8.38 -4.67 -16.43
C HIS A 143 6.88 -4.86 -16.13
N CYS A 144 5.99 -4.70 -17.12
CA CYS A 144 4.56 -4.59 -16.88
C CYS A 144 3.98 -5.83 -16.18
N TYR A 145 3.57 -5.67 -14.92
CA TYR A 145 3.00 -6.74 -14.10
C TYR A 145 1.65 -7.23 -14.63
N ALA A 146 0.82 -6.31 -15.16
CA ALA A 146 -0.51 -6.61 -15.68
C ALA A 146 -0.48 -7.32 -17.04
N ASN A 147 0.70 -7.39 -17.68
CA ASN A 147 0.88 -7.83 -19.05
C ASN A 147 -0.12 -7.17 -20.03
N ALA A 148 -0.35 -5.87 -19.84
CA ALA A 148 -1.33 -5.10 -20.61
C ALA A 148 -0.95 -4.96 -22.09
N GLY A 149 -1.95 -4.81 -22.95
CA GLY A 149 -1.80 -4.70 -24.40
C GLY A 149 -2.71 -3.63 -25.01
N PRO A 150 -2.65 -3.41 -26.33
CA PRO A 150 -3.37 -2.30 -26.99
C PRO A 150 -4.90 -2.51 -27.10
N PHE A 151 -5.39 -3.72 -26.81
CA PHE A 151 -6.78 -4.09 -27.00
C PHE A 151 -7.48 -4.36 -25.68
N LYS A 152 -8.76 -4.00 -25.64
CA LYS A 152 -9.68 -4.39 -24.57
C LYS A 152 -9.88 -5.91 -24.60
N HIS A 153 -9.85 -6.54 -23.43
CA HIS A 153 -10.12 -7.97 -23.30
C HIS A 153 -11.61 -8.27 -23.46
N SER A 154 -11.95 -9.43 -24.02
CA SER A 154 -13.33 -9.83 -24.28
C SER A 154 -14.11 -10.19 -23.01
N ASP A 155 -13.42 -10.59 -21.94
CA ASP A 155 -13.99 -10.99 -20.65
C ASP A 155 -14.00 -9.86 -19.60
N GLU A 156 -13.55 -8.64 -19.97
CA GLU A 156 -13.60 -7.46 -19.11
C GLU A 156 -15.02 -7.22 -18.59
N LEU A 157 -15.15 -6.81 -17.32
CA LEU A 157 -16.42 -6.48 -16.71
C LEU A 157 -17.17 -5.41 -17.51
N THR A 158 -18.48 -5.60 -17.63
CA THR A 158 -19.38 -4.55 -18.14
C THR A 158 -19.43 -3.38 -17.16
N LEU A 159 -19.87 -2.20 -17.63
CA LEU A 159 -20.04 -1.04 -16.76
C LEU A 159 -20.97 -1.35 -15.57
N GLU A 160 -22.05 -2.09 -15.80
CA GLU A 160 -23.00 -2.49 -14.75
C GLU A 160 -22.31 -3.36 -13.69
N GLU A 161 -21.55 -4.37 -14.11
CA GLU A 161 -20.78 -5.22 -13.19
C GLU A 161 -19.73 -4.40 -12.42
N LYS A 162 -19.09 -3.42 -13.07
CA LYS A 162 -18.12 -2.52 -12.41
C LYS A 162 -18.81 -1.66 -11.34
N LEU A 163 -19.97 -1.09 -11.61
CA LEU A 163 -20.72 -0.28 -10.64
C LEU A 163 -21.22 -1.14 -9.47
N ASN A 164 -21.75 -2.33 -9.75
CA ASN A 164 -22.14 -3.30 -8.73
C ASN A 164 -20.94 -3.74 -7.86
N LEU A 165 -19.75 -3.86 -8.46
CA LEU A 165 -18.55 -4.13 -7.68
C LEU A 165 -18.22 -2.98 -6.72
N VAL A 166 -18.33 -1.72 -7.15
CA VAL A 166 -18.16 -0.57 -6.24
C VAL A 166 -19.13 -0.64 -5.06
N ASP A 167 -20.39 -1.06 -5.29
CA ASP A 167 -21.36 -1.27 -4.21
C ASP A 167 -20.89 -2.34 -3.21
N GLN A 168 -20.42 -3.49 -3.71
CA GLN A 168 -19.88 -4.55 -2.84
C GLN A 168 -18.67 -4.07 -2.02
N LEU A 169 -17.80 -3.24 -2.62
CA LEU A 169 -16.64 -2.67 -1.92
C LEU A 169 -17.06 -1.66 -0.84
N ASP A 170 -18.07 -0.81 -1.12
CA ASP A 170 -18.63 0.13 -0.15
C ASP A 170 -19.27 -0.61 1.03
N GLU A 171 -20.05 -1.65 0.76
CA GLU A 171 -20.69 -2.48 1.78
C GLU A 171 -19.68 -3.23 2.66
N ALA A 172 -18.57 -3.68 2.09
CA ALA A 172 -17.47 -4.26 2.85
C ALA A 172 -16.75 -3.23 3.75
N GLY A 173 -16.85 -1.94 3.41
CA GLY A 173 -16.17 -0.84 4.11
C GLY A 173 -14.80 -0.48 3.54
N VAL A 174 -14.52 -0.85 2.28
CA VAL A 174 -13.26 -0.49 1.62
C VAL A 174 -13.05 1.01 1.68
N THR A 175 -11.87 1.41 2.13
CA THR A 175 -11.59 2.83 2.43
C THR A 175 -11.04 3.57 1.22
N MET A 176 -10.11 2.93 0.51
CA MET A 176 -9.36 3.49 -0.60
C MET A 176 -9.47 2.59 -1.82
N LEU A 177 -9.78 3.20 -2.96
CA LEU A 177 -9.85 2.52 -4.25
C LEU A 177 -8.88 3.21 -5.22
N SER A 178 -7.82 2.49 -5.56
CA SER A 178 -6.81 2.95 -6.50
C SER A 178 -7.06 2.32 -7.87
N PHE A 179 -7.35 3.16 -8.86
CA PHE A 179 -7.53 2.73 -10.24
C PHE A 179 -6.17 2.57 -10.91
N SER A 180 -5.94 1.39 -11.47
CA SER A 180 -4.78 1.02 -12.27
C SER A 180 -5.26 0.15 -13.45
N GLY A 181 -4.38 -0.71 -13.96
CA GLY A 181 -4.69 -1.68 -15.02
C GLY A 181 -4.60 -1.06 -16.39
N GLY A 182 -3.89 -1.75 -17.29
CA GLY A 182 -3.48 -1.16 -18.55
C GLY A 182 -3.11 0.32 -18.35
N GLU A 183 -3.81 1.20 -19.06
CA GLU A 183 -3.89 2.62 -18.73
C GLU A 183 -5.36 3.01 -18.44
N PRO A 184 -5.70 3.42 -17.19
CA PRO A 184 -7.08 3.76 -16.83
C PRO A 184 -7.68 4.87 -17.69
N LEU A 185 -6.88 5.87 -18.10
CA LEU A 185 -7.36 7.02 -18.87
C LEU A 185 -7.80 6.67 -20.31
N ILE A 186 -7.48 5.46 -20.80
CA ILE A 186 -8.01 4.94 -22.08
C ILE A 186 -9.42 4.40 -21.89
N SER A 187 -9.76 3.88 -20.71
CA SER A 187 -11.05 3.25 -20.46
C SER A 187 -12.18 4.28 -20.38
N PRO A 188 -13.25 4.19 -21.19
CA PRO A 188 -14.41 5.06 -21.04
C PRO A 188 -15.16 4.82 -19.72
N ASP A 189 -15.10 3.60 -19.19
CA ASP A 189 -15.78 3.21 -17.95
C ASP A 189 -15.12 3.82 -16.72
N PHE A 190 -13.80 4.06 -16.76
CA PHE A 190 -13.03 4.61 -15.64
C PHE A 190 -13.69 5.85 -15.04
N TRP A 191 -14.10 6.79 -15.89
CA TRP A 191 -14.65 8.06 -15.45
C TRP A 191 -15.94 7.90 -14.63
N LYS A 192 -16.84 7.01 -15.07
CA LYS A 192 -18.12 6.76 -14.38
C LYS A 192 -17.90 5.98 -13.09
N VAL A 193 -17.05 4.96 -13.13
CA VAL A 193 -16.76 4.09 -11.97
C VAL A 193 -16.03 4.88 -10.87
N ALA A 194 -15.06 5.71 -11.24
CA ALA A 194 -14.32 6.53 -10.29
C ALA A 194 -15.18 7.64 -9.66
N GLU A 195 -16.04 8.29 -10.45
CA GLU A 195 -17.04 9.24 -9.92
C GLU A 195 -17.99 8.55 -8.93
N TYR A 196 -18.50 7.37 -9.30
CA TYR A 196 -19.39 6.59 -8.44
C TYR A 196 -18.71 6.18 -7.13
N ALA A 197 -17.49 5.68 -7.18
CA ALA A 197 -16.72 5.31 -5.99
C ALA A 197 -16.38 6.52 -5.10
N SER A 198 -16.03 7.66 -5.69
CA SER A 198 -15.80 8.91 -4.95
C SER A 198 -17.08 9.38 -4.25
N GLY A 199 -18.23 9.31 -4.94
CA GLY A 199 -19.54 9.63 -4.37
C GLY A 199 -19.97 8.74 -3.21
N LYS A 200 -19.42 7.52 -3.10
CA LYS A 200 -19.60 6.61 -1.95
C LYS A 200 -18.66 6.94 -0.77
N GLY A 201 -17.85 7.99 -0.89
CA GLY A 201 -16.94 8.45 0.15
C GLY A 201 -15.63 7.67 0.25
N MET A 202 -15.26 6.89 -0.79
CA MET A 202 -13.95 6.26 -0.86
C MET A 202 -12.87 7.30 -1.22
N TYR A 203 -11.65 7.10 -0.71
CA TYR A 203 -10.49 7.84 -1.20
C TYR A 203 -10.10 7.26 -2.55
N THR A 204 -10.44 7.95 -3.65
CA THR A 204 -10.17 7.46 -5.00
C THR A 204 -8.84 8.00 -5.52
N THR A 205 -8.05 7.11 -6.11
CA THR A 205 -6.73 7.44 -6.65
C THR A 205 -6.52 6.84 -8.03
N ILE A 206 -5.54 7.35 -8.76
CA ILE A 206 -5.16 6.80 -10.07
C ILE A 206 -3.65 6.59 -10.15
N ALA A 207 -3.23 5.42 -10.61
CA ALA A 207 -1.89 5.14 -11.10
C ALA A 207 -1.93 5.12 -12.64
N THR A 208 -1.21 6.03 -13.27
CA THR A 208 -1.24 6.25 -14.73
C THR A 208 0.18 6.36 -15.29
N ASN A 209 0.36 5.97 -16.55
CA ASN A 209 1.58 6.22 -17.28
C ASN A 209 1.81 7.70 -17.61
N GLY A 210 0.81 8.56 -17.41
CA GLY A 210 0.93 10.01 -17.50
C GLY A 210 0.78 10.60 -18.90
N THR A 211 0.92 9.79 -19.95
CA THR A 211 0.90 10.28 -21.34
C THR A 211 -0.44 10.90 -21.76
N LEU A 212 -1.52 10.63 -21.03
CA LEU A 212 -2.86 11.14 -21.27
C LEU A 212 -3.31 12.21 -20.25
N LEU A 213 -2.40 12.70 -19.39
CA LEU A 213 -2.68 13.78 -18.43
C LEU A 213 -2.66 15.16 -19.09
N THR A 214 -3.51 15.33 -20.10
CA THR A 214 -3.80 16.65 -20.68
C THR A 214 -4.52 17.54 -19.67
N LYS A 215 -4.45 18.86 -19.81
CA LYS A 215 -5.19 19.81 -18.96
C LYS A 215 -6.68 19.46 -18.82
N ASN A 216 -7.31 19.02 -19.91
CA ASN A 216 -8.71 18.59 -19.90
C ASN A 216 -8.95 17.33 -19.06
N ASN A 217 -8.08 16.32 -19.17
CA ASN A 217 -8.19 15.12 -18.37
C ASN A 217 -7.88 15.39 -16.89
N VAL A 218 -6.92 16.27 -16.58
CA VAL A 218 -6.63 16.71 -15.22
C VAL A 218 -7.84 17.42 -14.58
N GLU A 219 -8.48 18.34 -15.30
CA GLU A 219 -9.72 18.98 -14.82
C GLU A 219 -10.86 17.97 -14.66
N ARG A 220 -10.94 16.97 -15.54
CA ARG A 220 -11.94 15.90 -15.41
C ARG A 220 -11.70 15.04 -14.17
N LEU A 221 -10.45 14.64 -13.90
CA LEU A 221 -10.06 13.89 -12.70
C LEU A 221 -10.45 14.64 -11.41
N LYS A 222 -10.22 15.97 -11.39
CA LYS A 222 -10.62 16.84 -10.28
C LYS A 222 -12.14 16.82 -10.07
N LYS A 223 -12.92 16.95 -11.14
CA LYS A 223 -14.40 16.97 -11.09
C LYS A 223 -14.99 15.67 -10.56
N ILE A 224 -14.44 14.52 -10.96
CA ILE A 224 -14.92 13.20 -10.51
C ILE A 224 -14.38 12.81 -9.12
N GLY A 225 -13.62 13.69 -8.46
CA GLY A 225 -13.24 13.54 -7.06
C GLY A 225 -11.99 12.70 -6.79
N ILE A 226 -11.11 12.48 -7.79
CA ILE A 226 -9.80 11.84 -7.58
C ILE A 226 -8.95 12.72 -6.66
N LYS A 227 -8.33 12.10 -5.64
CA LYS A 227 -7.56 12.80 -4.61
C LYS A 227 -6.04 12.67 -4.77
N TYR A 228 -5.59 11.55 -5.32
CA TYR A 228 -4.18 11.23 -5.49
C TYR A 228 -3.89 10.76 -6.92
N VAL A 229 -2.85 11.33 -7.53
CA VAL A 229 -2.38 10.99 -8.88
C VAL A 229 -0.92 10.54 -8.77
N GLU A 230 -0.70 9.26 -9.08
CA GLU A 230 0.62 8.66 -9.16
C GLU A 230 1.01 8.48 -10.63
N VAL A 231 2.10 9.11 -11.02
CA VAL A 231 2.58 9.09 -12.41
C VAL A 231 3.83 8.24 -12.52
N SER A 232 3.77 7.29 -13.43
CA SER A 232 4.82 6.34 -13.73
C SER A 232 5.95 7.00 -14.56
N LEU A 233 7.11 7.27 -13.94
CA LEU A 233 8.31 7.82 -14.59
C LEU A 233 9.55 7.09 -14.07
N ASP A 234 10.32 6.44 -14.94
CA ASP A 234 11.39 5.51 -14.53
C ASP A 234 12.81 5.98 -14.79
N ALA A 235 13.00 7.08 -15.52
CA ALA A 235 14.33 7.62 -15.78
C ALA A 235 14.23 9.13 -16.03
N PRO A 236 15.28 9.90 -15.67
CA PRO A 236 15.29 11.34 -15.85
C PRO A 236 15.51 11.69 -17.32
N GLU A 237 16.12 10.78 -18.07
CA GLU A 237 16.42 10.93 -19.50
C GLU A 237 15.37 10.27 -20.39
N PRO A 238 14.92 10.94 -21.48
CA PRO A 238 13.93 10.40 -22.40
C PRO A 238 14.28 9.03 -22.96
N LYS A 239 15.54 8.84 -23.39
CA LYS A 239 16.01 7.60 -24.03
C LYS A 239 15.83 6.38 -23.11
N THR A 240 16.23 6.48 -21.84
CA THR A 240 16.14 5.36 -20.90
C THR A 240 14.68 5.08 -20.56
N HIS A 241 13.87 6.11 -20.34
CA HIS A 241 12.46 5.96 -20.00
C HIS A 241 11.66 5.34 -21.15
N ASP A 242 11.81 5.87 -22.36
CA ASP A 242 11.08 5.41 -23.54
C ASP A 242 11.45 3.99 -23.92
N MET A 243 12.72 3.60 -23.77
CA MET A 243 13.15 2.22 -23.94
C MET A 243 12.43 1.30 -22.93
N PHE A 244 12.42 1.68 -21.65
CA PHE A 244 11.84 0.87 -20.59
C PHE A 244 10.30 0.79 -20.64
N ARG A 245 9.64 1.87 -21.09
CA ARG A 245 8.19 1.96 -21.32
C ARG A 245 7.76 1.49 -22.72
N GLY A 246 8.73 1.33 -23.61
CA GLY A 246 8.60 0.74 -24.93
C GLY A 246 7.95 1.64 -25.98
N VAL A 247 7.79 2.95 -25.77
CA VAL A 247 7.19 3.85 -26.76
C VAL A 247 7.97 5.16 -26.78
N GLU A 248 8.37 5.59 -27.97
CA GLU A 248 9.05 6.86 -28.19
C GLU A 248 8.13 8.06 -27.90
N GLY A 249 8.71 9.11 -27.35
CA GLY A 249 8.01 10.31 -26.91
C GLY A 249 7.19 10.11 -25.63
N ALA A 250 7.31 8.97 -24.95
CA ALA A 250 6.54 8.71 -23.74
C ALA A 250 6.98 9.64 -22.61
N TRP A 251 8.29 9.84 -22.45
CA TRP A 251 8.87 10.70 -21.45
C TRP A 251 8.34 12.14 -21.54
N GLU A 252 8.36 12.75 -22.72
CA GLU A 252 7.91 14.13 -22.90
C GLU A 252 6.44 14.29 -22.54
N ARG A 253 5.59 13.35 -23.00
CA ARG A 253 4.15 13.35 -22.69
C ARG A 253 3.91 13.15 -21.19
N THR A 254 4.66 12.26 -20.56
CA THR A 254 4.55 11.96 -19.13
C THR A 254 4.98 13.16 -18.28
N VAL A 255 6.12 13.78 -18.59
CA VAL A 255 6.62 14.96 -17.87
C VAL A 255 5.68 16.16 -18.05
N GLU A 256 5.15 16.38 -19.25
CA GLU A 256 4.12 17.41 -19.47
C GLU A 256 2.84 17.09 -18.68
N GLY A 257 2.45 15.81 -18.62
CA GLY A 257 1.36 15.32 -17.79
C GLY A 257 1.54 15.64 -16.31
N ILE A 258 2.75 15.39 -15.77
CA ILE A 258 3.10 15.72 -14.38
C ILE A 258 2.97 17.22 -14.14
N LYS A 259 3.49 18.06 -15.04
CA LYS A 259 3.38 19.53 -14.94
C LYS A 259 1.91 19.98 -14.89
N ASN A 260 1.05 19.42 -15.75
CA ASN A 260 -0.39 19.73 -15.73
C ASN A 260 -1.05 19.39 -14.39
N VAL A 261 -0.72 18.21 -13.83
CA VAL A 261 -1.25 17.80 -12.52
C VAL A 261 -0.75 18.71 -11.40
N VAL A 262 0.54 19.01 -11.36
CA VAL A 262 1.14 19.91 -10.34
C VAL A 262 0.55 21.32 -10.45
N GLN A 263 0.46 21.87 -11.67
CA GLN A 263 -0.09 23.22 -11.91
C GLN A 263 -1.56 23.34 -11.45
N SER A 264 -2.34 22.25 -11.50
CA SER A 264 -3.74 22.27 -11.03
C SER A 264 -3.88 22.51 -9.53
N GLY A 265 -2.86 22.16 -8.74
CA GLY A 265 -2.86 22.21 -7.27
C GLY A 265 -3.90 21.31 -6.59
N ALA A 266 -4.65 20.49 -7.35
CA ALA A 266 -5.84 19.81 -6.86
C ALA A 266 -5.58 18.44 -6.22
N PHE A 267 -4.39 17.87 -6.44
CA PHE A 267 -4.08 16.49 -6.08
C PHE A 267 -2.94 16.40 -5.08
N ASP A 268 -2.94 15.31 -4.33
CA ASP A 268 -1.70 14.75 -3.82
C ASP A 268 -0.97 14.04 -4.97
N THR A 269 0.32 14.30 -5.15
CA THR A 269 1.04 13.94 -6.37
C THR A 269 2.25 13.09 -6.05
N ALA A 270 2.46 12.04 -6.86
CA ALA A 270 3.65 11.22 -6.79
C ALA A 270 4.23 10.90 -8.16
N ILE A 271 5.55 10.73 -8.17
CA ILE A 271 6.25 9.99 -9.21
C ILE A 271 6.54 8.60 -8.67
N ALA A 272 6.17 7.58 -9.44
CA ALA A 272 6.49 6.19 -9.17
C ALA A 272 7.54 5.67 -10.16
N THR A 273 8.63 5.13 -9.63
CA THR A 273 9.74 4.54 -10.40
C THR A 273 9.93 3.09 -10.01
N THR A 274 9.93 2.17 -10.97
CA THR A 274 10.34 0.78 -10.71
C THR A 274 11.86 0.70 -10.77
N ALA A 275 12.50 0.37 -9.64
CA ALA A 275 13.94 0.21 -9.59
C ALA A 275 14.37 -1.09 -10.27
N THR A 276 15.29 -0.98 -11.22
CA THR A 276 15.94 -2.09 -11.92
C THR A 276 17.41 -1.73 -12.17
N LYS A 277 18.21 -2.68 -12.63
CA LYS A 277 19.60 -2.40 -13.04
C LYS A 277 19.71 -1.43 -14.21
N TYR A 278 18.65 -1.22 -14.99
CA TYR A 278 18.65 -0.23 -16.07
C TYR A 278 18.74 1.22 -15.56
N ASN A 279 18.11 1.52 -14.43
CA ASN A 279 17.93 2.89 -13.94
C ASN A 279 18.46 3.12 -12.51
N LEU A 280 19.06 2.11 -11.87
CA LEU A 280 19.54 2.21 -10.49
C LEU A 280 20.46 3.42 -10.27
N ASN A 281 21.39 3.65 -11.19
CA ASN A 281 22.34 4.77 -11.10
C ASN A 281 21.70 6.14 -11.39
N GLU A 282 20.49 6.17 -11.94
CA GLU A 282 19.75 7.38 -12.29
C GLU A 282 18.74 7.78 -11.19
N ILE A 283 18.51 6.93 -10.17
CA ILE A 283 17.58 7.23 -9.06
C ILE A 283 17.88 8.55 -8.34
N PRO A 284 19.15 8.91 -8.03
CA PRO A 284 19.47 10.22 -7.46
C PRO A 284 18.91 11.40 -8.28
N GLN A 285 19.11 11.35 -9.60
CA GLN A 285 18.64 12.37 -10.53
C GLN A 285 17.11 12.35 -10.69
N MET A 286 16.48 11.18 -10.58
CA MET A 286 15.02 11.07 -10.55
C MET A 286 14.39 11.79 -9.36
N ILE A 287 14.99 11.68 -8.17
CA ILE A 287 14.53 12.40 -6.98
C ILE A 287 14.64 13.91 -7.21
N ASP A 288 15.77 14.38 -7.75
CA ASP A 288 16.00 15.80 -8.00
C ASP A 288 15.03 16.34 -9.08
N LEU A 289 14.75 15.54 -10.12
CA LEU A 289 13.72 15.84 -11.11
C LEU A 289 12.34 15.96 -10.46
N ALA A 290 11.95 15.01 -9.59
CA ALA A 290 10.67 15.03 -8.90
C ALA A 290 10.49 16.29 -8.03
N ILE A 291 11.55 16.69 -7.31
CA ILE A 291 11.60 17.95 -6.56
C ILE A 291 11.43 19.15 -7.49
N SER A 292 12.16 19.19 -8.60
CA SER A 292 12.11 20.30 -9.56
C SER A 292 10.73 20.45 -10.23
N LEU A 293 10.02 19.34 -10.42
CA LEU A 293 8.67 19.30 -10.99
C LEU A 293 7.60 19.70 -9.96
N GLY A 294 7.94 19.85 -8.67
CA GLY A 294 6.99 20.22 -7.62
C GLY A 294 6.07 19.08 -7.17
N VAL A 295 6.50 17.83 -7.36
CA VAL A 295 5.75 16.64 -6.92
C VAL A 295 5.93 16.45 -5.41
N LYS A 296 4.87 16.01 -4.72
CA LYS A 296 4.89 15.87 -3.25
C LYS A 296 5.61 14.61 -2.77
N LYS A 297 5.57 13.54 -3.57
CA LYS A 297 6.07 12.21 -3.21
C LYS A 297 6.90 11.58 -4.32
N PHE A 298 7.93 10.83 -3.94
CA PHE A 298 8.71 9.97 -4.82
C PHE A 298 8.65 8.54 -4.29
N ILE A 299 8.14 7.61 -5.09
CA ILE A 299 7.88 6.23 -4.67
C ILE A 299 8.71 5.28 -5.52
N VAL A 300 9.60 4.55 -4.87
CA VAL A 300 10.40 3.51 -5.52
C VAL A 300 9.70 2.16 -5.38
N PHE A 301 9.15 1.71 -6.50
CA PHE A 301 8.58 0.39 -6.62
C PHE A 301 9.68 -0.65 -6.69
N ASN A 302 9.54 -1.65 -5.82
CA ASN A 302 10.38 -2.82 -5.88
C ASN A 302 9.98 -3.69 -7.08
N PHE A 303 10.97 -4.11 -7.87
CA PHE A 303 10.74 -5.02 -8.98
C PHE A 303 10.24 -6.39 -8.49
N VAL A 304 9.28 -6.96 -9.23
CA VAL A 304 8.74 -8.30 -9.02
C VAL A 304 8.69 -9.01 -10.38
N PRO A 305 9.25 -10.23 -10.52
CA PRO A 305 9.26 -10.96 -11.78
C PRO A 305 7.87 -11.56 -12.08
N THR A 306 6.93 -10.72 -12.46
CA THR A 306 5.56 -11.09 -12.86
C THR A 306 5.16 -10.34 -14.14
N GLY A 307 4.15 -10.84 -14.85
CA GLY A 307 3.84 -10.35 -16.20
C GLY A 307 5.07 -10.38 -17.10
N ARG A 308 5.32 -9.29 -17.83
CA ARG A 308 6.53 -9.13 -18.67
C ARG A 308 7.81 -8.96 -17.86
N GLY A 309 7.71 -8.62 -16.56
CA GLY A 309 8.87 -8.59 -15.68
C GLY A 309 9.62 -9.93 -15.61
N LYS A 310 8.95 -11.05 -15.89
CA LYS A 310 9.61 -12.37 -15.98
C LYS A 310 10.71 -12.40 -17.05
N ASP A 311 10.51 -11.68 -18.16
CA ASP A 311 11.44 -11.67 -19.30
C ASP A 311 12.71 -10.84 -19.02
N ILE A 312 12.68 -10.00 -17.98
CA ILE A 312 13.80 -9.15 -17.56
C ILE A 312 14.20 -9.42 -16.11
N ILE A 313 13.98 -10.64 -15.60
CA ILE A 313 14.35 -11.06 -14.24
C ILE A 313 15.81 -10.74 -13.89
N MET A 314 16.70 -10.80 -14.87
CA MET A 314 18.13 -10.46 -14.77
C MET A 314 18.42 -9.02 -14.34
N GLN A 315 17.43 -8.14 -14.53
CA GLN A 315 17.50 -6.71 -14.26
C GLN A 315 16.96 -6.38 -12.87
N ASP A 316 16.53 -7.37 -12.10
CA ASP A 316 16.27 -7.18 -10.68
C ASP A 316 17.58 -6.90 -9.93
N LEU A 317 17.44 -6.15 -8.83
CA LEU A 317 18.53 -5.83 -7.93
C LEU A 317 18.88 -7.07 -7.08
N SER A 318 20.16 -7.28 -6.84
CA SER A 318 20.63 -8.17 -5.78
C SER A 318 20.13 -7.71 -4.41
N PRO A 319 20.11 -8.59 -3.39
CA PRO A 319 19.79 -8.21 -2.02
C PRO A 319 20.59 -7.00 -1.55
N LYS A 320 21.90 -6.96 -1.88
CA LYS A 320 22.79 -5.87 -1.47
C LYS A 320 22.49 -4.56 -2.18
N GLU A 321 22.41 -4.57 -3.51
CA GLU A 321 22.04 -3.36 -4.29
C GLU A 321 20.72 -2.74 -3.80
N ARG A 322 19.76 -3.59 -3.43
CA ARG A 322 18.48 -3.13 -2.89
C ARG A 322 18.59 -2.58 -1.48
N GLU A 323 19.31 -3.23 -0.58
CA GLU A 323 19.56 -2.70 0.76
C GLU A 323 20.25 -1.33 0.69
N ASP A 324 21.23 -1.18 -0.21
CA ASP A 324 21.96 0.08 -0.42
C ASP A 324 21.02 1.17 -0.98
N LEU A 325 20.20 0.83 -1.98
CA LEU A 325 19.17 1.75 -2.50
C LEU A 325 18.19 2.19 -1.40
N LEU A 326 17.68 1.26 -0.60
CA LEU A 326 16.70 1.59 0.43
C LEU A 326 17.29 2.46 1.56
N ASN A 327 18.55 2.23 1.93
CA ASN A 327 19.28 3.11 2.85
C ASN A 327 19.44 4.51 2.25
N TYR A 328 19.85 4.60 0.98
CA TYR A 328 19.97 5.86 0.28
C TYR A 328 18.64 6.62 0.24
N LEU A 329 17.53 5.96 -0.12
CA LEU A 329 16.20 6.57 -0.13
C LEU A 329 15.80 7.09 1.25
N TYR A 330 16.10 6.33 2.31
CA TYR A 330 15.81 6.77 3.67
C TYR A 330 16.62 8.01 4.05
N ASP A 331 17.93 8.02 3.76
CA ASP A 331 18.81 9.15 4.06
C ASP A 331 18.36 10.41 3.29
N ARG A 332 18.00 10.27 2.00
CA ARG A 332 17.41 11.36 1.19
C ARG A 332 16.08 11.84 1.76
N TRP A 333 15.23 10.95 2.27
CA TRP A 333 13.94 11.32 2.87
C TRP A 333 14.12 12.21 4.10
N GLN A 334 15.16 11.93 4.91
CA GLN A 334 15.45 12.72 6.11
C GLN A 334 15.88 14.17 5.79
N GLU A 335 16.21 14.50 4.54
CA GLU A 335 16.43 15.89 4.10
C GLU A 335 15.13 16.73 4.09
N LYS A 336 13.95 16.09 4.16
CA LYS A 336 12.62 16.74 4.21
C LYS A 336 12.30 17.66 3.02
N LYS A 337 12.89 17.42 1.85
CA LYS A 337 12.59 18.16 0.61
C LYS A 337 11.39 17.60 -0.16
N ILE A 338 11.19 16.30 -0.06
CA ILE A 338 10.10 15.55 -0.69
C ILE A 338 9.86 14.30 0.16
N ASP A 339 8.64 13.78 0.18
CA ASP A 339 8.37 12.50 0.82
C ASP A 339 8.90 11.36 -0.07
N ILE A 340 9.66 10.43 0.52
CA ILE A 340 10.25 9.30 -0.21
C ILE A 340 9.84 7.99 0.42
N PHE A 341 9.21 7.14 -0.38
CA PHE A 341 8.74 5.82 0.02
C PHE A 341 9.26 4.72 -0.88
N SER A 342 9.21 3.48 -0.40
CA SER A 342 9.41 2.29 -1.22
C SER A 342 8.35 1.24 -0.93
N THR A 343 7.93 0.52 -1.96
CA THR A 343 7.02 -0.63 -1.82
C THR A 343 7.71 -1.88 -1.27
N SER A 344 9.04 -1.87 -1.08
CA SER A 344 9.76 -2.96 -0.43
C SER A 344 9.44 -2.99 1.07
N PRO A 345 8.95 -4.13 1.64
CA PRO A 345 8.69 -4.22 3.08
C PRO A 345 9.91 -3.99 3.97
N THR A 346 11.12 -4.21 3.43
CA THR A 346 12.39 -3.94 4.11
C THR A 346 12.65 -2.45 4.35
N TYR A 347 11.95 -1.54 3.66
CA TYR A 347 12.08 -0.11 3.93
C TYR A 347 11.60 0.26 5.33
N SER A 348 10.54 -0.41 5.82
CA SER A 348 10.05 -0.22 7.20
C SER A 348 11.06 -0.72 8.23
N GLN A 349 11.72 -1.85 7.96
CA GLN A 349 12.82 -2.36 8.80
C GLN A 349 13.95 -1.34 8.91
N ILE A 350 14.44 -0.80 7.78
CA ILE A 350 15.53 0.20 7.78
C ILE A 350 15.13 1.42 8.61
N GLY A 351 13.91 1.94 8.45
CA GLY A 351 13.45 3.07 9.24
C GLY A 351 13.41 2.79 10.76
N ILE A 352 12.94 1.59 11.14
CA ILE A 352 12.94 1.15 12.55
C ILE A 352 14.37 1.07 13.11
N GLU A 353 15.29 0.47 12.37
CA GLU A 353 16.69 0.34 12.77
C GLU A 353 17.33 1.72 13.00
N ARG A 354 17.12 2.65 12.07
CA ARG A 354 17.64 4.03 12.15
C ARG A 354 17.07 4.81 13.34
N VAL A 355 15.79 4.64 13.65
CA VAL A 355 15.17 5.24 14.84
C VAL A 355 15.76 4.66 16.12
N LEU A 356 15.96 3.34 16.19
CA LEU A 356 16.50 2.68 17.40
C LEU A 356 17.98 2.96 17.64
N SER A 357 18.76 3.12 16.57
CA SER A 357 20.16 3.57 16.64
C SER A 357 20.30 5.07 16.88
N GLY A 358 19.21 5.84 16.89
CA GLY A 358 19.22 7.30 17.10
C GLY A 358 19.72 8.11 15.90
N THR A 359 19.85 7.49 14.72
CA THR A 359 20.31 8.13 13.48
C THR A 359 19.15 8.59 12.59
N GLY A 360 17.91 8.24 12.97
CA GLY A 360 16.68 8.63 12.30
C GLY A 360 15.62 9.14 13.27
N LYS A 361 14.68 9.95 12.76
CA LYS A 361 13.58 10.52 13.57
C LYS A 361 12.20 10.07 13.11
N THR A 362 12.04 9.84 11.81
CA THR A 362 10.79 9.47 11.16
C THR A 362 10.92 8.10 10.55
N TYR A 363 9.84 7.34 10.49
CA TYR A 363 9.82 6.06 9.78
C TYR A 363 8.45 5.89 9.11
N SER A 364 8.38 4.95 8.17
CA SER A 364 7.19 4.67 7.39
C SER A 364 6.58 3.33 7.86
N PRO A 365 5.44 3.33 8.59
CA PRO A 365 4.80 2.09 9.04
C PRO A 365 4.19 1.31 7.87
N THR A 366 3.81 2.01 6.79
CA THR A 366 3.29 1.42 5.54
C THR A 366 3.84 2.22 4.36
N HIS A 367 3.99 1.60 3.19
CA HIS A 367 4.66 2.18 2.02
C HIS A 367 3.98 3.42 1.38
N PHE A 368 2.93 3.96 1.98
CA PHE A 368 2.23 5.18 1.53
C PHE A 368 2.04 6.22 2.63
N ALA A 369 2.52 5.95 3.84
CA ALA A 369 2.31 6.85 4.98
C ALA A 369 3.64 7.13 5.69
N SER A 370 3.83 8.40 6.03
CA SER A 370 4.84 8.87 6.96
C SER A 370 4.25 8.94 8.36
N ALA A 371 5.07 8.66 9.37
CA ALA A 371 4.65 8.73 10.76
C ALA A 371 5.80 9.29 11.60
N ASP A 372 5.59 10.45 12.24
CA ASP A 372 6.55 11.08 13.15
C ASP A 372 6.13 10.81 14.60
N TYR A 373 6.44 9.60 15.09
CA TYR A 373 5.97 9.15 16.42
C TYR A 373 7.06 8.50 17.27
N GLY A 374 8.35 8.65 16.93
CA GLY A 374 9.44 8.00 17.67
C GLY A 374 9.18 6.51 17.94
N SER A 375 9.37 6.05 19.17
CA SER A 375 9.13 4.65 19.57
C SER A 375 7.66 4.21 19.53
N THR A 376 6.70 5.11 19.76
CA THR A 376 5.25 4.84 19.63
C THR A 376 4.89 4.43 18.21
N GLY A 377 5.60 5.00 17.24
CA GLY A 377 5.46 4.62 15.85
C GLY A 377 5.88 3.18 15.55
N ILE A 378 6.92 2.66 16.21
CA ILE A 378 7.32 1.26 15.99
C ILE A 378 6.19 0.29 16.37
N GLY A 379 5.42 0.61 17.41
CA GLY A 379 4.19 -0.13 17.76
C GLY A 379 3.13 -0.09 16.64
N LEU A 380 2.99 1.04 15.94
CA LEU A 380 2.12 1.14 14.77
C LEU A 380 2.65 0.29 13.60
N ALA A 381 3.97 0.27 13.37
CA ALA A 381 4.58 -0.59 12.35
C ALA A 381 4.35 -2.08 12.62
N GLU A 382 4.46 -2.50 13.88
CA GLU A 382 4.11 -3.87 14.34
C GLU A 382 2.63 -4.21 14.12
N PHE A 383 1.75 -3.21 14.21
CA PHE A 383 0.31 -3.38 14.07
C PHE A 383 -0.16 -3.36 12.61
N ILE A 384 0.18 -2.35 11.81
CA ILE A 384 -0.30 -2.23 10.41
C ILE A 384 0.76 -2.53 9.35
N GLY A 385 2.03 -2.62 9.70
CA GLY A 385 3.13 -2.65 8.74
C GLY A 385 3.39 -3.98 8.05
N GLY A 386 4.46 -4.01 7.26
CA GLY A 386 4.88 -5.12 6.43
C GLY A 386 3.99 -5.33 5.20
N CYS A 387 4.11 -6.52 4.58
CA CYS A 387 3.29 -6.86 3.42
C CYS A 387 1.79 -6.78 3.76
N GLY A 388 1.04 -6.02 2.95
CA GLY A 388 -0.40 -5.85 3.12
C GLY A 388 -1.25 -6.91 2.42
N ALA A 389 -0.64 -7.75 1.57
CA ALA A 389 -1.33 -8.67 0.68
C ALA A 389 -2.27 -9.61 1.46
N GLY A 390 -3.55 -9.59 1.11
CA GLY A 390 -4.60 -10.38 1.75
C GLY A 390 -4.94 -9.99 3.20
N ARG A 391 -4.35 -8.92 3.73
CA ARG A 391 -4.56 -8.45 5.11
C ARG A 391 -5.17 -7.05 5.21
N LEU A 392 -4.57 -6.07 4.56
CA LEU A 392 -5.11 -4.70 4.44
C LEU A 392 -5.20 -4.23 2.99
N TYR A 393 -4.73 -5.06 2.07
CA TYR A 393 -4.60 -4.78 0.65
C TYR A 393 -5.08 -5.99 -0.18
N ALA A 394 -5.80 -5.70 -1.27
CA ALA A 394 -6.17 -6.67 -2.30
C ALA A 394 -6.03 -6.05 -3.70
N SER A 395 -6.01 -6.89 -4.72
CA SER A 395 -6.16 -6.46 -6.11
C SER A 395 -7.43 -7.02 -6.73
N ILE A 396 -7.92 -6.32 -7.74
CA ILE A 396 -9.00 -6.77 -8.61
C ILE A 396 -8.56 -6.58 -10.05
N GLU A 397 -8.79 -7.58 -10.90
CA GLU A 397 -8.51 -7.54 -12.32
C GLU A 397 -9.71 -7.06 -13.14
N ASP A 398 -9.47 -6.79 -14.41
CA ASP A 398 -10.43 -6.19 -15.35
C ASP A 398 -11.64 -7.10 -15.63
N ASN A 399 -11.47 -8.41 -15.48
CA ASN A 399 -12.49 -9.44 -15.62
C ASN A 399 -13.18 -9.85 -14.29
N GLY A 400 -12.86 -9.15 -13.20
CA GLY A 400 -13.43 -9.39 -11.88
C GLY A 400 -12.71 -10.46 -11.05
N ASP A 401 -11.58 -10.99 -11.51
CA ASP A 401 -10.73 -11.84 -10.66
C ASP A 401 -10.18 -11.02 -9.49
N VAL A 402 -10.25 -11.59 -8.28
CA VAL A 402 -9.70 -11.00 -7.07
C VAL A 402 -8.35 -11.66 -6.78
N GLY A 403 -7.36 -10.86 -6.42
CA GLY A 403 -6.02 -11.30 -6.04
C GLY A 403 -5.58 -10.71 -4.69
N PRO A 404 -4.55 -11.28 -4.03
CA PRO A 404 -4.02 -10.71 -2.79
C PRO A 404 -3.21 -9.43 -3.02
N CYS A 405 -2.61 -9.28 -4.21
CA CYS A 405 -1.80 -8.13 -4.60
C CYS A 405 -1.63 -8.05 -6.12
N VAL A 406 -1.51 -6.85 -6.69
CA VAL A 406 -1.31 -6.67 -8.14
C VAL A 406 -0.05 -7.36 -8.69
N PHE A 407 0.96 -7.54 -7.84
CA PHE A 407 2.20 -8.25 -8.19
C PHE A 407 2.16 -9.74 -7.90
N LEU A 408 1.11 -10.24 -7.24
CA LEU A 408 0.95 -11.64 -6.85
C LEU A 408 -0.21 -12.25 -7.66
N PRO A 409 0.05 -12.81 -8.86
CA PRO A 409 -0.97 -13.22 -9.83
C PRO A 409 -1.63 -14.55 -9.44
N ILE A 410 -2.21 -14.60 -8.25
CA ILE A 410 -2.97 -15.74 -7.72
C ILE A 410 -4.43 -15.32 -7.66
N LYS A 411 -5.27 -15.97 -8.46
CA LYS A 411 -6.73 -15.81 -8.37
C LYS A 411 -7.22 -16.44 -7.07
N VAL A 412 -7.84 -15.63 -6.22
CA VAL A 412 -8.46 -16.08 -4.97
C VAL A 412 -9.99 -16.17 -5.02
N GLY A 413 -10.59 -15.69 -6.11
CA GLY A 413 -12.02 -15.74 -6.40
C GLY A 413 -12.37 -14.86 -7.60
N ASN A 414 -13.63 -14.85 -8.02
CA ASN A 414 -14.15 -13.92 -9.03
C ASN A 414 -15.50 -13.34 -8.57
N ILE A 415 -15.69 -12.04 -8.78
CA ILE A 415 -16.87 -11.28 -8.34
C ILE A 415 -18.18 -11.70 -9.02
N ARG A 416 -18.10 -12.40 -10.17
CA ARG A 416 -19.27 -12.99 -10.86
C ARG A 416 -19.75 -14.27 -10.18
N GLU A 417 -18.88 -14.94 -9.43
CA GLU A 417 -19.17 -16.23 -8.80
C GLU A 417 -19.54 -16.06 -7.32
N LYS A 418 -18.89 -15.14 -6.63
CA LYS A 418 -19.00 -14.93 -5.18
C LYS A 418 -18.96 -13.44 -4.87
N SER A 419 -19.62 -13.04 -3.78
CA SER A 419 -19.49 -11.66 -3.30
C SER A 419 -18.05 -11.38 -2.88
N PHE A 420 -17.61 -10.13 -3.03
CA PHE A 420 -16.27 -9.70 -2.63
C PHE A 420 -15.97 -10.06 -1.16
N LYS A 421 -16.95 -9.87 -0.28
CA LYS A 421 -16.84 -10.20 1.14
C LYS A 421 -16.59 -11.69 1.39
N ASP A 422 -17.31 -12.58 0.69
CA ASP A 422 -17.09 -14.03 0.82
C ASP A 422 -15.66 -14.40 0.41
N ILE A 423 -15.19 -13.87 -0.73
CA ILE A 423 -13.82 -14.10 -1.21
C ILE A 423 -12.79 -13.64 -0.18
N TRP A 424 -12.97 -12.42 0.35
CA TRP A 424 -12.05 -11.85 1.35
C TRP A 424 -12.01 -12.66 2.64
N GLU A 425 -13.16 -13.10 3.16
CA GLU A 425 -13.22 -13.80 4.45
C GLU A 425 -12.76 -15.27 4.34
N ASN A 426 -13.11 -15.94 3.25
CA ASN A 426 -13.05 -17.41 3.16
C ASN A 426 -11.98 -17.96 2.21
N SER A 427 -11.26 -17.12 1.48
CA SER A 427 -10.14 -17.60 0.65
C SER A 427 -9.00 -18.17 1.51
N LYS A 428 -8.62 -19.42 1.22
CA LYS A 428 -7.48 -20.11 1.85
C LYS A 428 -6.18 -19.32 1.71
N VAL A 429 -5.86 -18.83 0.51
CA VAL A 429 -4.63 -18.07 0.25
C VAL A 429 -4.59 -16.78 1.09
N LEU A 430 -5.72 -16.06 1.19
CA LEU A 430 -5.78 -14.85 2.01
C LEU A 430 -5.62 -15.17 3.50
N GLN A 431 -6.22 -16.26 3.98
CA GLN A 431 -6.06 -16.73 5.36
C GLN A 431 -4.62 -17.12 5.68
N GLU A 432 -3.92 -17.77 4.76
CA GLU A 432 -2.51 -18.13 4.91
C GLU A 432 -1.61 -16.88 4.95
N LEU A 433 -1.85 -15.90 4.05
CA LEU A 433 -1.10 -14.63 4.04
C LEU A 433 -1.32 -13.77 5.30
N ARG A 434 -2.46 -13.93 5.97
CA ARG A 434 -2.73 -13.28 7.27
C ARG A 434 -1.93 -13.91 8.42
N ASN A 435 -1.49 -15.16 8.26
CA ASN A 435 -0.80 -15.91 9.30
C ASN A 435 0.71 -15.98 9.05
N ARG A 436 1.47 -15.06 9.68
CA ARG A 436 2.93 -15.01 9.54
C ARG A 436 3.66 -16.22 10.14
N ASP A 437 3.00 -17.04 10.96
CA ASP A 437 3.61 -18.27 11.49
C ASP A 437 3.73 -19.38 10.44
N LEU A 438 3.01 -19.25 9.32
CA LEU A 438 3.10 -20.15 8.16
C LEU A 438 4.23 -19.77 7.20
N TYR A 439 4.86 -18.61 7.38
CA TYR A 439 6.00 -18.23 6.55
C TYR A 439 7.15 -19.21 6.78
N GLN A 440 8.01 -19.35 5.79
CA GLN A 440 9.14 -20.25 5.84
C GLN A 440 10.44 -19.53 6.23
N GLU A 441 11.39 -20.30 6.77
CA GLU A 441 12.78 -19.88 6.95
C GLU A 441 12.93 -18.57 7.76
N ASN A 442 13.80 -17.67 7.32
CA ASN A 442 14.11 -16.45 8.06
C ASN A 442 12.91 -15.50 8.18
N CYS A 443 11.98 -15.49 7.21
CA CYS A 443 10.80 -14.61 7.31
C CYS A 443 9.86 -15.00 8.45
N LYS A 444 9.90 -16.26 8.92
CA LYS A 444 9.12 -16.76 10.06
C LYS A 444 9.68 -16.30 11.40
N SER A 445 10.99 -16.41 11.57
CA SER A 445 11.70 -16.23 12.85
C SER A 445 12.32 -14.84 13.02
N CYS A 446 12.34 -14.00 11.98
CA CYS A 446 12.93 -12.67 12.05
C CYS A 446 12.26 -11.77 13.10
N VAL A 447 13.06 -10.99 13.82
CA VAL A 447 12.56 -10.02 14.81
C VAL A 447 11.68 -8.94 14.18
N PHE A 448 11.92 -8.60 12.92
CA PHE A 448 11.10 -7.66 12.13
C PHE A 448 9.97 -8.36 11.35
N ARG A 449 9.59 -9.57 11.73
CA ARG A 449 8.60 -10.37 11.00
C ARG A 449 7.26 -9.69 10.83
N ASN A 450 6.86 -8.75 11.70
CA ASN A 450 5.58 -8.02 11.66
C ASN A 450 5.66 -6.67 10.91
N PRO A 451 6.65 -5.78 11.15
CA PRO A 451 6.77 -4.54 10.38
C PRO A 451 7.32 -4.76 8.96
N CYS A 452 7.92 -5.92 8.66
CA CYS A 452 8.41 -6.27 7.32
C CYS A 452 7.73 -7.53 6.76
N GLY A 453 8.12 -8.72 7.24
CA GLY A 453 7.60 -10.01 6.77
C GLY A 453 7.96 -10.39 5.33
N GLY A 454 8.74 -9.58 4.61
CA GLY A 454 9.15 -9.81 3.22
C GLY A 454 8.02 -9.68 2.19
N CYS A 455 8.39 -9.41 0.94
CA CYS A 455 7.49 -9.31 -0.20
C CYS A 455 7.02 -10.69 -0.66
N ARG A 456 5.75 -10.99 -0.41
CA ARG A 456 5.10 -12.27 -0.80
C ARG A 456 5.01 -12.43 -2.32
N ALA A 457 4.90 -11.31 -3.04
CA ALA A 457 4.90 -11.31 -4.50
C ALA A 457 6.25 -11.73 -5.11
N ARG A 458 7.38 -11.31 -4.51
CA ARG A 458 8.70 -11.80 -4.92
C ARG A 458 8.93 -13.25 -4.56
N ALA A 459 8.56 -13.66 -3.34
CA ALA A 459 8.64 -15.06 -2.93
C ALA A 459 7.97 -15.97 -3.97
N TYR A 460 6.73 -15.62 -4.36
CA TYR A 460 6.02 -16.33 -5.42
C TYR A 460 6.67 -16.19 -6.80
N GLY A 461 7.10 -14.99 -7.18
CA GLY A 461 7.70 -14.74 -8.50
C GLY A 461 8.99 -15.54 -8.76
N TYR A 462 9.78 -15.81 -7.71
CA TYR A 462 11.02 -16.58 -7.81
C TYR A 462 10.84 -18.07 -7.50
N PHE A 463 10.03 -18.43 -6.51
CA PHE A 463 9.93 -19.81 -6.01
C PHE A 463 8.62 -20.52 -6.37
N GLY A 464 7.64 -19.81 -6.92
CA GLY A 464 6.28 -20.33 -7.10
C GLY A 464 5.52 -20.53 -5.78
N ASP A 465 6.09 -20.10 -4.65
CA ASP A 465 5.54 -20.24 -3.31
C ASP A 465 5.48 -18.88 -2.61
N TYR A 466 4.28 -18.41 -2.29
CA TYR A 466 4.08 -17.13 -1.60
C TYR A 466 4.47 -17.17 -0.11
N LEU A 467 4.67 -18.35 0.49
CA LEU A 467 5.13 -18.53 1.87
C LEU A 467 6.66 -18.62 1.99
N ALA A 468 7.36 -18.82 0.87
CA ALA A 468 8.82 -18.86 0.80
C ALA A 468 9.47 -17.56 1.31
N PRO A 469 10.75 -17.59 1.72
CA PRO A 469 11.47 -16.37 2.09
C PRO A 469 11.53 -15.37 0.93
N ASP A 470 11.59 -14.08 1.26
CA ASP A 470 11.76 -13.04 0.26
C ASP A 470 13.22 -13.00 -0.24
N PRO A 471 13.50 -13.36 -1.51
CA PRO A 471 14.87 -13.50 -2.01
C PRO A 471 15.58 -12.16 -2.18
N GLY A 472 14.86 -11.03 -2.12
CA GLY A 472 15.46 -9.70 -2.24
C GLY A 472 16.01 -9.12 -0.93
N CYS A 473 16.01 -9.89 0.16
CA CYS A 473 16.48 -9.48 1.48
C CYS A 473 17.86 -10.06 1.77
N THR A 474 18.76 -9.27 2.36
CA THR A 474 20.12 -9.68 2.73
C THR A 474 20.16 -10.77 3.80
N TYR A 475 19.06 -11.02 4.52
CA TYR A 475 18.96 -12.17 5.43
C TYR A 475 18.71 -13.49 4.68
N ASN A 476 18.34 -13.43 3.40
CA ASN A 476 18.03 -14.56 2.55
C ASN A 476 19.05 -14.80 1.43
N ASP A 477 20.28 -14.27 1.54
CA ASP A 477 21.32 -14.39 0.50
C ASP A 477 21.53 -15.83 0.00
N LYS A 478 21.48 -16.83 0.88
CA LYS A 478 21.62 -18.24 0.49
C LYS A 478 20.55 -18.67 -0.54
N PHE A 479 19.33 -18.17 -0.40
CA PHE A 479 18.25 -18.45 -1.35
C PHE A 479 18.47 -17.70 -2.67
N TYR A 480 18.96 -16.46 -2.60
CA TYR A 480 19.32 -15.69 -3.78
C TYR A 480 20.48 -16.33 -4.57
N ASP A 481 21.53 -16.79 -3.88
CA ASP A 481 22.66 -17.49 -4.51
C ASP A 481 22.22 -18.78 -5.21
N ASN A 482 21.24 -19.49 -4.65
CA ASN A 482 20.66 -20.68 -5.28
C ASN A 482 19.87 -20.32 -6.54
N ILE A 483 19.06 -19.25 -6.51
CA ILE A 483 18.38 -18.72 -7.70
C ILE A 483 19.41 -18.40 -8.80
N LEU A 484 20.50 -17.72 -8.45
CA LEU A 484 21.55 -17.40 -9.43
C LEU A 484 22.15 -18.66 -10.08
N LYS A 485 22.40 -19.71 -9.30
CA LYS A 485 22.89 -20.99 -9.81
C LYS A 485 21.88 -21.66 -10.75
N GLU A 486 20.61 -21.69 -10.38
CA GLU A 486 19.54 -22.30 -11.20
C GLU A 486 19.33 -21.55 -12.53
N LEU A 487 19.51 -20.23 -12.51
CA LEU A 487 19.48 -19.39 -13.71
C LEU A 487 20.78 -19.47 -14.55
N ASN A 488 21.74 -20.34 -14.20
CA ASN A 488 23.08 -20.46 -14.80
C ASN A 488 23.88 -19.14 -14.80
N LEU A 489 23.81 -18.40 -13.69
CA LEU A 489 24.48 -17.12 -13.53
C LEU A 489 25.67 -17.25 -12.58
N SER A 490 26.80 -16.66 -12.96
CA SER A 490 27.90 -16.43 -12.03
C SER A 490 27.44 -15.44 -10.96
N PRO A 491 27.75 -15.68 -9.66
CA PRO A 491 27.53 -14.66 -8.64
C PRO A 491 28.25 -13.39 -9.06
N ILE A 492 27.53 -12.26 -9.09
CA ILE A 492 28.17 -10.96 -9.32
C ILE A 492 29.01 -10.68 -8.07
N VAL A 493 30.27 -11.11 -8.09
CA VAL A 493 31.26 -10.73 -7.08
C VAL A 493 31.40 -9.22 -7.19
N GLY A 494 30.91 -8.51 -6.18
CA GLY A 494 31.00 -7.05 -6.10
C GLY A 494 32.43 -6.59 -6.32
N GLY A 495 32.69 -6.08 -7.53
CA GLY A 495 33.93 -5.40 -7.84
C GLY A 495 33.94 -4.12 -7.01
N LYS A 496 34.90 -4.01 -6.10
CA LYS A 496 35.30 -2.72 -5.52
C LYS A 496 35.49 -1.73 -6.69
N ARG A 497 34.67 -0.70 -6.74
CA ARG A 497 34.95 0.54 -7.47
C ARG A 497 34.74 1.69 -6.52
#